data_AF-A0A968X5G4-F1
#
_entry.id   AF-A0A968X5G4-F1
#
_cell.length_a   1.000
_cell.length_b   1.000
_cell.length_c   1.000
_cell.angle_alpha   90.00
_cell.angle_beta   90.00
_cell.angle_gamma   90.00
#
_symmetry.space_group_name_H-M   'P 1'
#
loop_
_entity.id
_entity.type
_entity.pdbx_description
1 polymer ?
#
loop_
_entity_poly.entity_id
_entity_poly.type
_entity_poly.pdbx_seq_one_letter_code
_entity_poly.pdbx_strand_id
1 'polypeptide(L)'
;MKIDPAHAAELRALFDEADLVIPAFGYEPAVMPIYDANGNPISLMCQQEGGRMVDTDCRVLDGAGQPLPNVYAIGFVTGYKLMGALGGEPSYKGQNNGLWLYQNGVGEIVVKHLLKAEPVLA
;
A
#
# COMPACT_ATOMS: atom_id res chain seq x y z
N MET A 1 1.68 1.17 -17.86
CA MET A 1 1.22 1.60 -19.20
C MET A 1 1.79 0.63 -20.21
N LYS A 2 0.96 -0.03 -21.03
CA LYS A 2 1.43 -0.87 -22.14
C LYS A 2 1.24 -0.06 -23.42
N ILE A 3 2.34 0.20 -24.13
CA ILE A 3 2.28 0.81 -25.46
C ILE A 3 1.93 -0.32 -26.44
N ASP A 4 0.93 -0.09 -27.29
CA ASP A 4 0.63 -1.00 -28.39
C ASP A 4 1.83 -1.02 -29.36
N PRO A 5 2.46 -2.19 -29.60
CA PRO A 5 3.59 -2.30 -30.51
C PRO A 5 3.31 -1.74 -31.91
N ALA A 6 2.06 -1.75 -32.36
CA ALA A 6 1.65 -1.21 -33.66
C ALA A 6 1.94 0.29 -33.83
N HIS A 7 2.01 1.05 -32.73
CA HIS A 7 2.21 2.50 -32.73
C HIS A 7 3.63 2.91 -32.31
N ALA A 8 4.55 1.97 -32.14
CA ALA A 8 5.88 2.24 -31.59
C ALA A 8 6.72 3.19 -32.47
N ALA A 9 6.63 3.08 -33.80
CA ALA A 9 7.37 3.94 -34.73
C ALA A 9 6.85 5.38 -34.74
N GLU A 10 5.53 5.56 -34.75
CA GLU A 10 4.88 6.87 -34.71
C GLU A 10 5.14 7.57 -33.37
N LEU A 11 5.04 6.83 -32.26
CA LEU A 11 5.36 7.35 -30.93
C LEU A 11 6.83 7.77 -30.83
N ARG A 12 7.75 7.01 -31.43
CA ARG A 12 9.18 7.37 -31.45
C ARG A 12 9.40 8.68 -32.21
N ALA A 13 8.78 8.84 -33.38
CA ALA A 13 8.88 10.09 -34.14
C ALA A 13 8.35 11.29 -33.35
N LEU A 14 7.20 11.14 -32.67
CA LEU A 14 6.65 12.18 -31.80
C LEU A 14 7.60 12.55 -30.64
N PHE A 15 8.32 11.57 -30.07
CA PHE A 15 9.33 11.85 -29.04
C PHE A 15 10.57 12.57 -29.60
N ASP A 16 11.01 12.19 -30.80
CA ASP A 16 12.22 12.75 -31.41
C ASP A 16 11.99 14.20 -31.90
N GLU A 17 10.75 14.55 -32.25
CA GLU A 17 10.35 15.90 -32.68
C GLU A 17 9.89 16.81 -31.52
N ALA A 18 9.63 16.28 -30.34
CA ALA A 18 9.10 17.06 -29.22
C ALA A 18 10.16 18.00 -28.62
N ASP A 19 9.82 19.29 -28.51
CA ASP A 19 10.62 20.27 -27.77
C ASP A 19 10.63 20.01 -26.25
N LEU A 20 9.57 19.37 -25.73
CA LEU A 20 9.41 19.04 -24.31
C LEU A 20 8.53 17.81 -24.13
N VAL A 21 8.94 16.93 -23.22
CA VAL A 21 8.16 15.78 -22.75
C VAL A 21 7.78 15.99 -21.29
N ILE A 22 6.48 15.89 -20.98
CA ILE A 22 5.96 15.92 -19.60
C ILE A 22 5.52 14.49 -19.22
N PRO A 23 6.31 13.74 -18.45
CA PRO A 23 5.88 12.43 -17.97
C PRO A 23 4.80 12.62 -16.89
N ALA A 24 3.56 12.24 -17.22
CA ALA A 24 2.40 12.33 -16.32
C ALA A 24 1.80 10.94 -16.03
N PHE A 25 2.65 9.93 -15.84
CA PHE A 25 2.24 8.53 -15.69
C PHE A 25 1.68 8.17 -14.30
N GLY A 26 1.64 9.13 -13.38
CA GLY A 26 1.29 8.92 -11.98
C GLY A 26 2.50 8.49 -11.14
N TYR A 27 2.22 7.92 -9.97
CA TYR A 27 3.22 7.48 -9.00
C TYR A 27 3.10 5.98 -8.76
N GLU A 28 4.24 5.31 -8.62
CA GLU A 28 4.29 3.96 -8.09
C GLU A 28 4.59 4.01 -6.58
N PRO A 29 3.91 3.21 -5.75
CA PRO A 29 4.20 3.16 -4.32
C PRO A 29 5.64 2.72 -4.07
N ALA A 30 6.48 3.64 -3.58
CA ALA A 30 7.82 3.31 -3.10
C ALA A 30 7.72 2.75 -1.68
N VAL A 31 7.63 1.42 -1.57
CA VAL A 31 7.54 0.74 -0.29
C VAL A 31 8.92 0.69 0.36
N MET A 32 9.02 1.09 1.63
CA MET A 32 10.26 0.96 2.39
C MET A 32 10.66 -0.52 2.47
N PRO A 33 11.90 -0.88 2.08
CA PRO A 33 12.34 -2.27 2.17
C PRO A 33 12.40 -2.72 3.64
N ILE A 34 11.87 -3.91 3.91
CA ILE A 34 11.92 -4.54 5.22
C ILE A 34 12.87 -5.73 5.13
N TYR A 35 13.71 -5.91 6.14
CA TYR A 35 14.70 -6.98 6.21
C TYR A 35 14.44 -7.86 7.43
N ASP A 36 14.74 -9.15 7.31
CA ASP A 36 14.77 -10.06 8.45
C ASP A 36 16.00 -9.80 9.35
N ALA A 37 16.08 -10.53 10.47
CA ALA A 37 17.20 -10.39 11.41
C ALA A 37 18.58 -10.77 10.81
N ASN A 38 18.60 -11.49 9.69
CA ASN A 38 19.82 -11.86 8.96
C ASN A 38 20.17 -10.85 7.85
N GLY A 39 19.36 -9.81 7.65
CA GLY A 39 19.53 -8.83 6.59
C GLY A 39 18.98 -9.27 5.23
N ASN A 40 18.19 -10.35 5.15
CA ASN A 40 17.53 -10.74 3.91
C ASN A 40 16.30 -9.88 3.67
N PRO A 41 16.04 -9.41 2.43
CA PRO A 41 14.84 -8.66 2.13
C PRO A 41 13.59 -9.54 2.26
N ILE A 42 12.57 -9.00 2.93
CA ILE A 42 11.25 -9.61 3.03
C ILE A 42 10.42 -9.11 1.84
N SER A 43 9.96 -10.02 0.99
CA SER A 43 9.00 -9.68 -0.07
C SER A 43 7.67 -9.26 0.58
N LEU A 44 7.06 -8.19 0.07
CA LEU A 44 5.81 -7.65 0.59
C LEU A 44 4.69 -7.82 -0.43
N MET A 45 3.47 -8.08 0.05
CA MET A 45 2.31 -8.29 -0.83
C MET A 45 2.07 -7.11 -1.77
N CYS A 46 2.24 -5.87 -1.28
CA CYS A 46 2.07 -4.64 -2.08
C CYS A 46 3.10 -4.44 -3.21
N GLN A 47 4.16 -5.25 -3.27
CA GLN A 47 5.11 -5.26 -4.39
C GLN A 47 4.61 -6.14 -5.55
N GLN A 48 3.53 -6.90 -5.35
CA GLN A 48 2.88 -7.71 -6.37
C GLN A 48 1.73 -6.92 -7.00
N GLU A 49 1.43 -7.21 -8.27
CA GLU A 49 0.36 -6.52 -9.01
C GLU A 49 -1.00 -6.67 -8.29
N GLY A 50 -1.61 -5.54 -7.91
CA GLY A 50 -2.88 -5.51 -7.19
C GLY A 50 -2.82 -5.96 -5.73
N GLY A 51 -1.62 -6.23 -5.19
CA GLY A 51 -1.44 -6.65 -3.81
C GLY A 51 -1.72 -5.54 -2.81
N ARG A 52 -2.41 -5.89 -1.71
CA ARG A 52 -2.68 -4.97 -0.59
C ARG A 52 -1.45 -4.88 0.33
N MET A 53 -1.19 -3.72 0.92
CA MET A 53 -0.07 -3.57 1.87
C MET A 53 -0.42 -4.15 3.25
N VAL A 54 -1.68 -3.98 3.67
CA VAL A 54 -2.14 -4.38 5.01
C VAL A 54 -3.39 -5.25 4.98
N ASP A 55 -3.61 -5.98 6.08
CA ASP A 55 -4.91 -6.60 6.38
C ASP A 55 -5.90 -5.64 7.07
N THR A 56 -7.01 -6.19 7.59
CA THR A 56 -8.06 -5.44 8.29
C THR A 56 -7.62 -4.90 9.66
N ASP A 57 -6.49 -5.37 10.18
CA ASP A 57 -5.91 -4.94 11.45
C ASP A 57 -4.71 -3.98 11.24
N CYS A 58 -4.53 -3.50 10.00
CA CYS A 58 -3.45 -2.61 9.58
C CYS A 58 -2.04 -3.23 9.69
N ARG A 59 -1.93 -4.56 9.75
CA ARG A 59 -0.63 -5.26 9.79
C ARG A 59 -0.08 -5.41 8.38
N VAL A 60 1.21 -5.11 8.20
CA VAL A 60 1.88 -5.24 6.90
C VAL A 60 1.98 -6.71 6.50
N LEU A 61 1.72 -7.03 5.24
CA LEU A 61 1.71 -8.39 4.72
C LEU A 61 2.99 -8.73 3.95
N ASP A 62 3.55 -9.91 4.24
CA ASP A 62 4.60 -10.51 3.42
C ASP A 62 4.09 -10.98 2.05
N GLY A 63 4.98 -11.47 1.19
CA GLY A 63 4.65 -11.93 -0.16
C GLY A 63 3.74 -13.17 -0.20
N ALA A 64 3.55 -13.86 0.92
CA ALA A 64 2.59 -14.96 1.07
C ALA A 64 1.25 -14.50 1.67
N GLY A 65 1.09 -13.20 1.94
CA GLY A 65 -0.11 -12.61 2.51
C GLY A 65 -0.23 -12.81 4.03
N GLN A 66 0.85 -13.20 4.72
CA GLN A 66 0.88 -13.34 6.18
C GLN A 66 1.29 -12.02 6.84
N PRO A 67 0.71 -11.67 8.00
CA PRO A 67 1.05 -10.44 8.69
C PRO A 67 2.46 -10.51 9.32
N LEU A 68 3.28 -9.50 9.06
CA LEU A 68 4.56 -9.32 9.72
C LEU A 68 4.35 -8.95 11.21
N PRO A 69 5.08 -9.60 12.14
CA PRO A 69 4.96 -9.29 13.56
C PRO A 69 5.33 -7.84 13.87
N ASN A 70 4.47 -7.14 14.61
CA ASN A 70 4.69 -5.78 15.09
C ASN A 70 4.97 -4.71 14.01
N VAL A 71 4.64 -4.98 12.75
CA VAL A 71 4.76 -4.01 11.65
C VAL A 71 3.37 -3.61 11.18
N TYR A 72 3.08 -2.31 11.29
CA TYR A 72 1.79 -1.73 10.92
C TYR A 72 1.97 -0.61 9.90
N ALA A 73 0.99 -0.42 9.03
CA ALA A 73 0.93 0.72 8.12
C ALA A 73 -0.47 1.32 8.07
N ILE A 74 -0.54 2.65 8.03
CA ILE A 74 -1.77 3.43 7.94
C ILE A 74 -1.63 4.49 6.84
N GLY A 75 -2.74 4.99 6.32
CA GLY A 75 -2.74 6.06 5.32
C GLY A 75 -3.29 5.62 3.97
N PHE A 76 -3.32 6.57 3.03
CA PHE A 76 -4.05 6.47 1.77
C PHE A 76 -3.60 5.30 0.88
N VAL A 77 -2.29 5.05 0.82
CA VAL A 77 -1.70 4.08 -0.11
C VAL A 77 -1.59 2.67 0.45
N THR A 78 -2.00 2.42 1.70
CA THR A 78 -1.88 1.08 2.31
C THR A 78 -2.91 0.09 1.76
N GLY A 79 -3.90 0.59 1.03
CA GLY A 79 -4.98 -0.24 0.48
C GLY A 79 -5.96 -0.75 1.55
N TYR A 80 -5.89 -0.19 2.77
CA TYR A 80 -6.82 -0.51 3.86
C TYR A 80 -8.26 -0.33 3.41
N LYS A 81 -9.09 -1.35 3.66
CA LYS A 81 -10.54 -1.30 3.43
C LYS A 81 -11.22 -1.28 4.78
N LEU A 82 -11.98 -0.22 5.03
CA LEU A 82 -12.81 -0.15 6.22
C LEU A 82 -13.87 -1.23 6.21
N MET A 83 -14.11 -1.80 7.38
CA MET A 83 -15.18 -2.73 7.63
C MET A 83 -15.95 -2.30 8.88
N GLY A 84 -17.29 -2.43 8.83
CA GLY A 84 -18.16 -2.18 9.98
C GLY A 84 -18.27 -0.71 10.39
N ALA A 85 -18.21 -0.44 11.70
CA ALA A 85 -18.59 0.85 12.30
C ALA A 85 -17.65 2.03 11.97
N LEU A 86 -16.52 1.79 11.30
CA LEU A 86 -15.49 2.80 11.04
C LEU A 86 -15.66 3.56 9.72
N GLY A 87 -16.72 3.30 8.93
CA GLY A 87 -17.13 4.29 7.93
C GLY A 87 -18.01 3.79 6.78
N GLY A 88 -18.75 4.75 6.24
CA GLY A 88 -19.58 4.60 5.04
C GLY A 88 -21.03 4.21 5.34
N GLU A 89 -21.94 4.55 4.42
CA GLU A 89 -23.25 3.91 4.40
C GLU A 89 -23.09 2.40 4.19
N PRO A 90 -24.01 1.54 4.69
CA PRO A 90 -23.92 0.08 4.51
C PRO A 90 -23.80 -0.38 3.04
N SER A 91 -24.23 0.47 2.10
CA SER A 91 -24.14 0.26 0.66
C SER A 91 -22.76 0.58 0.07
N TYR A 92 -21.90 1.31 0.78
CA TYR A 92 -20.60 1.78 0.29
C TYR A 92 -19.56 0.66 0.32
N LYS A 93 -18.94 0.41 -0.85
CA LYS A 93 -17.91 -0.65 -1.03
C LYS A 93 -16.52 -0.10 -1.34
N GLY A 94 -16.34 1.22 -1.30
CA GLY A 94 -15.07 1.89 -1.59
C GLY A 94 -14.15 1.95 -0.38
N GLN A 95 -13.01 2.64 -0.53
CA GLN A 95 -12.13 2.98 0.58
C GLN A 95 -12.55 4.35 1.14
N ASN A 96 -12.81 4.43 2.45
CA ASN A 96 -12.94 5.72 3.13
C ASN A 96 -11.57 6.05 3.73
N ASN A 97 -11.02 7.19 3.35
CA ASN A 97 -9.67 7.61 3.69
C ASN A 97 -9.75 9.01 4.28
N GLY A 98 -9.22 9.21 5.48
CA GLY A 98 -9.28 10.50 6.14
C GLY A 98 -8.33 10.60 7.33
N LEU A 99 -7.74 11.77 7.52
CA LEU A 99 -6.80 12.01 8.62
C LEU A 99 -7.43 11.71 9.99
N TRP A 100 -8.69 12.13 10.20
CA TRP A 100 -9.42 11.85 11.42
C TRP A 100 -9.56 10.35 11.68
N LEU A 101 -9.88 9.58 10.63
CA LEU A 101 -10.01 8.13 10.71
C LEU A 101 -8.68 7.46 11.08
N TYR A 102 -7.58 7.91 10.49
CA TYR A 102 -6.24 7.41 10.80
C TYR A 102 -5.83 7.69 12.24
N GLN A 103 -6.16 8.87 12.76
CA GLN A 103 -5.84 9.27 14.13
C GLN A 103 -6.72 8.60 15.19
N ASN A 104 -7.97 8.28 14.83
CA ASN A 104 -8.94 7.73 15.79
C ASN A 104 -9.17 6.24 15.55
N GLY A 105 -10.11 5.88 14.66
CA GLY A 105 -10.53 4.49 14.49
C GLY A 105 -9.41 3.53 14.13
N VAL A 106 -8.62 3.86 13.11
CA VAL A 106 -7.48 3.04 12.68
C VAL A 106 -6.35 3.07 13.72
N GLY A 107 -6.09 4.23 14.32
CA GLY A 107 -5.09 4.36 15.39
C GLY A 107 -5.41 3.47 16.60
N GLU A 108 -6.69 3.41 17.01
CA GLU A 108 -7.15 2.58 18.12
C GLU A 108 -6.93 1.08 17.84
N ILE A 109 -7.14 0.62 16.60
CA ILE A 109 -6.86 -0.77 16.19
C ILE A 109 -5.39 -1.10 16.44
N VAL A 110 -4.48 -0.24 15.97
CA VAL A 110 -3.03 -0.45 16.13
C VAL A 110 -2.65 -0.45 17.61
N VAL A 111 -3.14 0.53 18.40
CA VAL A 111 -2.87 0.61 19.84
C VAL A 111 -3.36 -0.63 20.58
N LYS A 112 -4.56 -1.13 20.28
CA LYS A 112 -5.09 -2.36 20.88
C LYS A 112 -4.23 -3.58 20.58
N HIS A 113 -3.66 -3.65 19.37
CA HIS A 113 -2.72 -4.72 19.03
C HIS A 113 -1.41 -4.60 19.80
N LEU A 114 -0.83 -3.41 19.88
CA LEU A 114 0.40 -3.16 20.62
C LEU A 114 0.25 -3.46 22.11
N LEU A 115 -0.89 -3.13 22.71
CA LEU A 115 -1.16 -3.39 24.13
C LEU A 115 -1.48 -4.87 24.44
N LYS A 116 -1.88 -5.65 23.43
CA LYS A 116 -2.14 -7.10 23.57
C LYS A 116 -0.89 -7.93 23.27
N ALA A 117 0.03 -7.42 22.47
CA ALA A 117 1.33 -8.05 22.26
C ALA A 117 2.11 -7.93 23.57
N GLU A 118 2.46 -9.06 24.19
CA GLU A 118 3.45 -9.02 25.27
C GLU A 118 4.73 -8.38 24.75
N PRO A 119 5.42 -7.56 25.57
CA PRO A 119 6.64 -6.91 25.13
C PRO A 119 7.67 -7.99 24.82
N VAL A 120 8.00 -8.18 23.54
CA VAL A 120 9.21 -8.89 23.11
C VAL A 120 10.38 -7.95 23.36
N LEU A 121 10.71 -7.77 24.64
CA LEU A 121 12.01 -7.27 25.05
C LEU A 121 12.92 -8.49 25.15
N ALA A 122 13.74 -8.70 24.13
CA ALA A 122 14.95 -9.51 24.21
C ALA A 122 16.15 -8.56 24.37
#